data_AF-A0AA37F5J0-F1
#
_entry.id   AF-A0AA37F5J0-F1
#
_cell.length_a   1.000
_cell.length_b   1.000
_cell.length_c   1.000
_cell.angle_alpha   90.00
_cell.angle_beta   90.00
_cell.angle_gamma   90.00
#
_symmetry.space_group_name_H-M   'P 1'
#
loop_
_entity.id
_entity.type
_entity.pdbx_description
1 polymer ?
#
loop_
_entity_poly.entity_id
_entity_poly.type
_entity_poly.pdbx_seq_one_letter_code
_entity_poly.pdbx_strand_id
1 'polypeptide(L)' 'MTAERLRHAAITVSDNTAGNVLLEQISGPAGLTRYYRSLGDPAGRLDRWEPQLNEWKPGERRDTVKPVFMARSL' A
#
# COMPACT_ATOMS: atom_id res chain seq x y z
N MET A 1 8.63 17.55 -5.99
CA MET A 1 8.09 17.68 -4.61
C MET A 1 9.09 17.05 -3.63
N THR A 2 9.13 17.48 -2.36
CA THR A 2 9.96 16.83 -1.33
C THR A 2 9.26 15.58 -0.80
N ALA A 3 10.02 14.63 -0.23
CA ALA A 3 9.45 13.44 0.40
C ALA A 3 8.47 13.77 1.55
N GLU A 4 8.69 14.88 2.26
CA GLU A 4 7.77 15.40 3.27
C GLU A 4 6.42 15.81 2.66
N ARG A 5 6.43 16.61 1.58
CA ARG A 5 5.19 17.04 0.93
C ARG A 5 4.41 15.89 0.33
N LEU A 6 5.09 14.89 -0.24
CA LEU A 6 4.46 13.68 -0.76
C LEU A 6 3.76 12.90 0.37
N ARG A 7 4.45 12.66 1.49
CA ARG A 7 3.86 11.99 2.66
C ARG A 7 2.68 12.75 3.22
N HIS A 8 2.79 14.07 3.34
CA HIS A 8 1.68 14.91 3.78
C HIS A 8 0.48 14.72 2.86
N ALA A 9 0.64 14.89 1.55
CA ALA A 9 -0.47 14.76 0.59
C ALA A 9 -1.10 13.35 0.59
N ALA A 10 -0.28 12.29 0.61
CA ALA A 10 -0.77 10.92 0.63
C ALA A 10 -1.57 10.60 1.90
N ILE A 11 -1.14 11.11 3.06
CA ILE A 11 -1.77 10.78 4.35
C ILE A 11 -2.95 11.70 4.69
N THR A 12 -2.85 13.01 4.45
CA THR A 12 -3.85 13.98 4.95
C THR A 12 -4.99 14.24 3.99
N VAL A 13 -4.77 14.05 2.69
CA VAL A 13 -5.78 14.25 1.65
C VAL A 13 -5.95 13.05 0.71
N SER A 14 -5.29 11.92 1.01
CA SER A 14 -5.36 10.69 0.22
C SER A 14 -4.99 10.89 -1.25
N ASP A 15 -3.97 11.71 -1.54
CA ASP A 15 -3.51 11.97 -2.91
C ASP A 15 -2.88 10.70 -3.53
N ASN A 16 -3.58 10.12 -4.49
CA ASN A 16 -3.17 8.90 -5.21
C ASN A 16 -1.85 9.07 -5.98
N THR A 17 -1.57 10.26 -6.52
CA THR A 17 -0.31 10.51 -7.24
C THR A 17 0.84 10.52 -6.25
N ALA A 18 0.67 11.17 -5.10
CA ALA A 18 1.66 11.13 -4.03
C ALA A 18 1.87 9.70 -3.50
N GLY A 19 0.79 8.93 -3.35
CA GLY A 19 0.83 7.51 -3.00
C GLY A 19 1.66 6.69 -3.98
N ASN A 20 1.41 6.82 -5.28
CA ASN A 20 2.18 6.13 -6.32
C ASN A 20 3.67 6.53 -6.30
N VAL A 21 4.00 7.83 -6.16
CA VAL A 21 5.40 8.28 -6.10
C VAL A 21 6.12 7.70 -4.87
N LEU A 22 5.47 7.64 -3.71
CA LEU A 22 6.04 7.03 -2.51
C LEU A 22 6.20 5.51 -2.67
N LEU A 23 5.24 4.85 -3.31
CA LEU A 23 5.27 3.42 -3.56
C LEU A 23 6.43 3.04 -4.51
N GLU A 24 6.73 3.88 -5.50
CA GLU A 24 7.89 3.69 -6.40
C GLU A 24 9.22 3.65 -5.63
N GLN A 25 9.37 4.48 -4.59
CA GLN A 25 10.58 4.51 -3.75
C GLN A 25 10.85 3.21 -2.99
N ILE A 26 9.83 2.38 -2.78
CA ILE A 26 9.97 1.06 -2.15
C ILE A 26 9.93 -0.10 -3.16
N SER A 27 10.14 0.18 -4.45
CA SER A 27 10.02 -0.79 -5.56
C SER A 27 8.59 -1.20 -5.91
N GLY A 28 7.64 -0.27 -5.81
CA GLY A 28 6.27 -0.47 -6.27
C GLY A 28 5.44 -1.40 -5.37
N PRO A 29 4.32 -1.93 -5.88
CA PRO A 29 3.44 -2.87 -5.16
C PRO A 29 4.17 -4.11 -4.58
N ALA A 30 5.16 -4.63 -5.32
CA ALA A 30 6.00 -5.72 -4.87
C ALA A 30 6.81 -5.36 -3.61
N GLY A 31 7.23 -4.10 -3.50
CA GLY A 31 7.87 -3.51 -2.33
C GLY A 31 7.05 -3.63 -1.07
N LEU A 32 5.81 -3.12 -1.11
CA LEU A 32 4.90 -3.17 0.01
C LEU A 32 4.53 -4.62 0.38
N THR A 33 4.39 -5.49 -0.62
CA THR A 33 4.18 -6.93 -0.37
C THR A 33 5.36 -7.55 0.38
N ARG A 34 6.61 -7.20 0.06
CA ARG A 34 7.78 -7.65 0.83
C ARG A 34 7.75 -7.12 2.26
N TYR A 35 7.32 -5.87 2.47
CA TYR A 35 7.14 -5.31 3.80
C TYR A 35 6.11 -6.10 4.62
N TYR A 36 4.95 -6.43 4.04
CA TYR A 36 3.96 -7.30 4.70
C TYR A 36 4.54 -8.66 5.11
N ARG A 37 5.39 -9.27 4.26
CA ARG A 37 6.09 -10.53 4.62
C ARG A 37 7.05 -10.34 5.79
N SER A 38 7.74 -9.21 5.88
CA SER A 38 8.64 -8.90 7.00
C SER A 38 7.91 -8.75 8.34
N LEU A 39 6.63 -8.38 8.30
CA LEU A 39 5.73 -8.29 9.47
C LEU A 39 5.09 -9.64 9.85
N GLY A 40 5.42 -10.70 9.10
CA GLY A 40 4.83 -12.02 9.29
C GLY A 40 3.42 -12.17 8.72
N ASP A 41 2.93 -11.24 7.87
CA ASP A 41 1.69 -11.44 7.13
C ASP A 41 1.93 -12.33 5.90
N PRO A 42 1.42 -13.57 5.86
CA PRO A 42 1.60 -14.45 4.70
C PRO A 42 0.60 -14.17 3.57
N ALA A 43 -0.49 -13.45 3.85
CA ALA A 43 -1.60 -13.24 2.93
C ALA A 43 -1.59 -11.84 2.30
N GLY A 44 -1.15 -10.83 3.05
CA GLY A 44 -1.13 -9.44 2.61
C GLY A 44 -0.39 -9.26 1.29
N ARG A 45 -0.96 -8.53 0.35
CA ARG A 45 -0.37 -8.26 -0.96
C ARG A 45 -0.88 -6.96 -1.54
N LEU A 46 -0.01 -6.27 -2.25
CA LEU A 46 -0.36 -5.17 -3.14
C LEU A 46 0.11 -5.57 -4.54
N ASP A 47 -0.82 -5.57 -5.49
CA ASP A 47 -0.65 -6.06 -6.85
C ASP A 47 -0.73 -4.93 -7.88
N ARG A 48 -1.40 -3.83 -7.52
CA ARG A 48 -1.69 -2.72 -8.44
C ARG A 48 -1.30 -1.37 -7.84
N TRP A 49 -1.25 -0.39 -8.72
CA TRP A 49 -1.05 1.02 -8.39
C TRP A 49 -2.40 1.71 -8.17
N GLU A 50 -2.39 2.93 -7.66
CA GLU A 50 -3.57 3.78 -7.70
C GLU A 50 -3.90 4.19 -9.14
N PRO A 51 -5.19 4.28 -9.52
CA PRO A 51 -6.37 4.00 -8.70
C PRO A 51 -6.81 2.52 -8.70
N GLN A 52 -6.22 1.66 -9.54
CA GLN A 52 -6.73 0.32 -9.81
C GLN A 52 -6.69 -0.61 -8.59
N LEU A 53 -5.85 -0.33 -7.59
CA LEU A 53 -5.84 -1.08 -6.34
C LEU A 53 -7.18 -1.03 -5.58
N ASN A 54 -8.04 -0.03 -5.89
CA ASN A 54 -9.38 0.10 -5.29
C ASN A 54 -10.46 -0.74 -6.00
N GLU A 55 -10.16 -1.34 -7.15
CA GLU A 55 -11.10 -2.19 -7.86
C GLU A 55 -11.16 -3.56 -7.19
N TRP A 56 -12.22 -3.80 -6.41
CA TRP A 56 -12.38 -5.03 -5.62
C TRP A 56 -13.80 -5.63 -5.76
N LYS A 57 -13.89 -6.95 -5.64
CA LYS A 57 -15.15 -7.71 -5.54
C LYS A 57 -15.03 -8.88 -4.57
N PRO A 58 -16.15 -9.40 -4.02
CA PRO A 58 -16.13 -10.55 -3.12
C PRO A 58 -15.33 -11.74 -3.68
N GLY A 59 -14.42 -12.27 -2.85
CA GLY A 59 -13.52 -13.37 -3.21
C GLY A 59 -12.18 -12.93 -3.81
N GLU A 60 -12.00 -11.65 -4.16
CA GLU A 60 -10.70 -11.15 -4.59
C GLU A 60 -9.70 -11.05 -3.45
N ARG A 61 -8.46 -11.41 -3.77
CA ARG A 61 -7.31 -11.37 -2.85
C ARG A 61 -6.30 -10.28 -3.20
N ARG A 62 -6.42 -9.67 -4.39
CA ARG A 62 -5.50 -8.60 -4.82
C ARG A 62 -5.69 -7.38 -3.93
N ASP A 63 -4.59 -6.72 -3.60
CA ASP A 63 -4.59 -5.47 -2.82
C ASP A 63 -5.29 -5.61 -1.45
N THR A 64 -5.16 -6.79 -0.82
CA THR A 64 -5.75 -7.09 0.49
C THR A 64 -4.69 -7.38 1.54
N VAL A 65 -5.03 -7.13 2.81
CA VAL A 65 -4.21 -7.39 4.00
C VAL A 65 -5.09 -7.96 5.11
N LYS A 66 -4.56 -8.76 6.05
CA LYS A 66 -5.39 -9.18 7.18
C LYS A 66 -5.44 -8.07 8.25
N PRO A 67 -6.62 -7.79 8.85
CA PRO A 67 -6.76 -6.73 9.85
C PRO A 67 -5.76 -6.82 11.01
N VAL A 68 -5.47 -8.03 11.49
CA VAL A 68 -4.52 -8.25 12.60
C VAL A 68 -3.11 -7.74 12.29
N PHE A 69 -2.66 -7.79 11.03
CA PHE A 69 -1.33 -7.32 10.66
C PHE A 69 -1.31 -5.80 10.45
N MET A 70 -2.41 -5.22 9.96
CA MET A 70 -2.54 -3.76 9.91
C MET A 70 -2.57 -3.15 11.31
N ALA A 71 -3.32 -3.76 12.25
CA ALA A 71 -3.44 -3.27 13.62
C ALA A 71 -2.14 -3.42 14.45
N ARG A 72 -1.27 -4.38 14.10
CA ARG A 72 0.02 -4.62 14.79
C ARG A 72 1.16 -3.73 14.29
N SER A 73 0.98 -3.05 13.16
CA SER A 73 2.05 -2.33 12.45
C SER A 73 2.07 -0.83 12.75
N LEU A 74 1.51 -0.41 13.88
CA LEU A 74 1.55 0.95 14.42
C LEU A 74 2.51 1.02 15.61
#